data_AF-A0A962AVX6-F1
#
_entry.id   AF-A0A962AVX6-F1
#
_cell.length_a   1.000
_cell.length_b   1.000
_cell.length_c   1.000
_cell.angle_alpha   90.00
_cell.angle_beta   90.00
_cell.angle_gamma   90.00
#
_symmetry.space_group_name_H-M   'P 1'
#
loop_
_entity.id
_entity.type
_entity.pdbx_description
1 polymer ?
#
loop_
_entity_poly.entity_id
_entity_poly.type
_entity_poly.pdbx_seq_one_letter_code
_entity_poly.pdbx_strand_id
1 'polypeptide(L)'
;SALQPVIVAKPGKPRDWEIDVELLRFVEPKTPGERTFNAQVAKMLKDIPTDRSEIERGQTFSHDVWMRVTWLSPRLISARIEGYGFSGGAHGNPTTVGLNIDTQSGRKLAFADAFDGAARAKLADGCLAKITPEKIKRGMDEPKGDELKQLRANIDETLSSLDTWNFSAGGATIVFEHYSIGSYAEGAYECEVPLARLRELAKKGFPLPE
;
A
#
# COMPACT_ATOMS: atom_id res chain seq x y z
N SER A 1 2.87 -16.52 -15.42
CA SER A 1 3.36 -15.94 -16.68
C SER A 1 4.55 -15.03 -16.41
N ALA A 2 5.39 -14.72 -17.39
CA ALA A 2 6.52 -13.81 -17.16
C ALA A 2 6.02 -12.38 -16.89
N LEU A 3 6.68 -11.69 -15.95
CA LEU A 3 6.48 -10.26 -15.71
C LEU A 3 7.41 -9.45 -16.64
N GLN A 4 6.91 -8.31 -17.09
CA GLN A 4 7.66 -7.34 -17.89
C GLN A 4 7.43 -5.93 -17.31
N PRO A 5 8.48 -5.09 -17.25
CA PRO A 5 8.31 -3.69 -16.87
C PRO A 5 7.48 -2.92 -17.89
N VAL A 6 6.72 -1.95 -17.39
CA VAL A 6 6.07 -0.88 -18.16
C VAL A 6 6.57 0.43 -17.59
N ILE A 7 7.31 1.17 -18.40
CA ILE A 7 7.96 2.42 -17.98
C ILE A 7 7.35 3.57 -18.78
N VAL A 8 6.90 4.60 -18.08
CA VAL A 8 6.49 5.88 -18.66
C VAL A 8 7.27 6.98 -17.96
N ALA A 9 8.20 7.59 -18.70
CA ALA A 9 9.03 8.67 -18.18
C ALA A 9 8.89 9.93 -19.04
N LYS A 10 8.73 11.08 -18.38
CA LYS A 10 8.70 12.39 -19.03
C LYS A 10 9.44 13.40 -18.14
N PRO A 11 10.53 14.02 -18.61
CA PRO A 11 11.28 14.98 -17.80
C PRO A 11 10.44 16.21 -17.49
N GLY A 12 10.58 16.73 -16.27
CA GLY A 12 9.91 17.93 -15.80
C GLY A 12 10.27 19.18 -16.61
N LYS A 13 9.27 20.00 -16.91
CA LYS A 13 9.43 21.30 -17.57
C LYS A 13 8.48 22.32 -16.94
N PRO A 14 8.83 23.62 -16.95
CA PRO A 14 7.90 24.65 -16.50
C PRO A 14 6.55 24.55 -17.21
N ARG A 15 5.45 24.68 -16.46
CA ARG A 15 4.05 24.51 -16.90
C ARG A 15 3.73 23.09 -17.41
N ASP A 16 4.41 22.08 -16.90
CA ASP A 16 4.19 20.67 -17.24
C ASP A 16 4.38 19.77 -16.01
N TRP A 17 4.08 18.48 -16.20
CA TRP A 17 4.39 17.42 -15.27
C TRP A 17 5.77 16.82 -15.54
N GLU A 18 6.49 16.50 -14.48
CA GLU A 18 7.46 15.41 -14.45
C GLU A 18 6.71 14.10 -14.18
N ILE A 19 7.00 13.05 -14.95
CA ILE A 19 6.36 11.75 -14.81
C ILE A 19 7.46 10.69 -14.69
N ASP A 20 7.42 9.89 -13.64
CA ASP A 20 8.28 8.70 -13.47
C ASP A 20 7.45 7.50 -12.98
N VAL A 21 6.98 6.68 -13.94
CA VAL A 21 6.13 5.54 -13.65
C VAL A 21 6.82 4.25 -14.07
N GLU A 22 7.10 3.38 -13.11
CA GLU A 22 7.65 2.04 -13.30
C GLU A 22 6.72 0.98 -12.69
N LEU A 23 6.01 0.28 -13.58
CA LEU A 23 5.06 -0.77 -13.21
C LEU A 23 5.50 -2.12 -13.76
N LEU A 24 4.88 -3.19 -13.26
CA LEU A 24 5.05 -4.55 -13.79
C LEU A 24 3.73 -5.04 -14.36
N ARG A 25 3.77 -5.82 -15.45
CA ARG A 25 2.60 -6.53 -15.98
C ARG A 25 2.98 -7.94 -16.41
N PHE A 26 2.01 -8.85 -16.44
CA PHE A 26 2.17 -10.14 -17.10
C PHE A 26 2.10 -9.97 -18.62
N VAL A 27 3.05 -10.55 -19.36
CA VAL A 27 3.08 -10.47 -20.85
C VAL A 27 1.88 -11.20 -21.46
N GLU A 28 1.60 -12.40 -20.97
CA GLU A 28 0.49 -13.25 -21.39
C GLU A 28 -0.29 -13.71 -20.15
N PRO A 29 -1.26 -12.92 -19.65
CA PRO A 29 -1.95 -13.26 -18.40
C PRO A 29 -2.87 -14.50 -18.58
N LYS A 30 -2.43 -15.65 -18.06
CA LYS A 30 -3.05 -16.97 -18.18
C LYS A 30 -4.15 -17.18 -17.13
N THR A 31 -3.94 -16.71 -15.91
CA THR A 31 -4.91 -16.88 -14.82
C THR A 31 -5.88 -15.67 -14.71
N PRO A 32 -7.05 -15.84 -14.07
CA PRO A 32 -7.91 -14.70 -13.75
C PRO A 32 -7.20 -13.64 -12.92
N GLY A 33 -6.37 -14.02 -11.94
CA GLY A 33 -5.60 -13.08 -11.14
C GLY A 33 -4.55 -12.30 -11.93
N GLU A 34 -3.85 -12.94 -12.86
CA GLU A 34 -2.91 -12.23 -13.76
C GLU A 34 -3.65 -11.21 -14.64
N ARG A 35 -4.88 -11.52 -15.09
CA ARG A 35 -5.71 -10.57 -15.85
C ARG A 35 -6.18 -9.40 -15.00
N THR A 36 -6.64 -9.65 -13.77
CA THR A 36 -7.01 -8.59 -12.82
C THR A 36 -5.82 -7.70 -12.48
N PHE A 37 -4.65 -8.29 -12.24
CA PHE A 37 -3.42 -7.57 -11.97
C PHE A 37 -3.08 -6.62 -13.12
N ASN A 38 -3.06 -7.12 -14.36
CA ASN A 38 -2.83 -6.30 -15.55
C ASN A 38 -3.89 -5.20 -15.72
N ALA A 39 -5.15 -5.46 -15.36
CA ALA A 39 -6.20 -4.45 -15.40
C ALA A 39 -5.96 -3.32 -14.39
N GLN A 40 -5.44 -3.63 -13.19
CA GLN A 40 -5.03 -2.60 -12.22
C GLN A 40 -3.85 -1.78 -12.72
N VAL A 41 -2.85 -2.43 -13.32
CA VAL A 41 -1.71 -1.73 -13.95
C VAL A 41 -2.20 -0.80 -15.06
N ALA A 42 -3.10 -1.29 -15.92
CA ALA A 42 -3.70 -0.47 -16.99
C ALA A 42 -4.53 0.70 -16.44
N LYS A 43 -5.13 0.58 -15.26
CA LYS A 43 -5.80 1.68 -14.58
C LYS A 43 -4.77 2.73 -14.10
N MET A 44 -3.71 2.31 -13.42
CA MET A 44 -2.65 3.23 -12.96
C MET A 44 -2.03 4.01 -14.12
N LEU A 45 -1.82 3.36 -15.27
CA LEU A 45 -1.32 4.04 -16.48
C LEU A 45 -2.30 5.08 -17.05
N LYS A 46 -3.62 4.87 -16.88
CA LYS A 46 -4.64 5.84 -17.30
C LYS A 46 -4.78 7.00 -16.32
N ASP A 47 -4.46 6.77 -15.05
CA ASP A 47 -4.53 7.77 -13.99
C ASP A 47 -3.31 8.74 -14.03
N ILE A 48 -2.32 8.49 -14.91
CA ILE A 48 -1.21 9.42 -15.16
C ILE A 48 -1.77 10.78 -15.62
N PRO A 49 -1.46 11.88 -14.90
CA PRO A 49 -2.07 13.16 -15.19
C PRO A 49 -1.53 13.75 -16.50
N THR A 50 -2.44 14.39 -17.25
CA THR A 50 -2.11 15.09 -18.49
C THR A 50 -2.59 16.54 -18.50
N ASP A 51 -3.54 16.89 -17.64
CA ASP A 51 -4.07 18.24 -17.50
C ASP A 51 -3.03 19.18 -16.87
N ARG A 52 -2.92 20.37 -17.43
CA ARG A 52 -1.92 21.39 -17.05
C ARG A 52 -2.59 22.72 -16.69
N SER A 53 -3.92 22.78 -16.63
CA SER A 53 -4.68 24.02 -16.40
C SER A 53 -4.25 24.76 -15.13
N GLU A 54 -3.95 24.00 -14.07
CA GLU A 54 -3.57 24.51 -12.75
C GLU A 54 -2.04 24.75 -12.60
N ILE A 55 -1.23 24.43 -13.62
CA ILE A 55 0.23 24.56 -13.52
C ILE A 55 0.65 25.97 -13.91
N GLU A 56 1.03 26.77 -12.91
CA GLU A 56 1.40 28.16 -13.12
C GLU A 56 2.77 28.33 -13.78
N ARG A 57 3.05 29.57 -14.22
CA ARG A 57 4.32 29.91 -14.85
C ARG A 57 5.48 29.69 -13.86
N GLY A 58 6.42 28.83 -14.22
CA GLY A 58 7.60 28.53 -13.40
C GLY A 58 7.42 27.35 -12.45
N GLN A 59 6.23 26.77 -12.38
CA GLN A 59 5.98 25.53 -11.65
C GLN A 59 6.21 24.30 -12.54
N THR A 60 6.65 23.22 -11.91
CA THR A 60 6.67 21.86 -12.48
C THR A 60 5.98 20.98 -11.45
N PHE A 61 4.94 20.25 -11.85
CA PHE A 61 4.29 19.25 -11.00
C PHE A 61 4.97 17.90 -11.19
N SER A 62 4.86 16.97 -10.24
CA SER A 62 5.41 15.61 -10.38
C SER A 62 4.36 14.54 -10.09
N HIS A 63 4.47 13.41 -10.78
CA HIS A 63 3.69 12.21 -10.54
C HIS A 63 4.54 10.98 -10.78
N ASP A 64 4.83 10.30 -9.69
CA ASP A 64 5.73 9.15 -9.67
C ASP A 64 5.01 7.94 -9.09
N VAL A 65 5.21 6.76 -9.70
CA VAL A 65 4.61 5.50 -9.25
C VAL A 65 5.56 4.34 -9.50
N TRP A 66 5.89 3.58 -8.46
CA TRP A 66 6.74 2.39 -8.53
C TRP A 66 6.02 1.17 -7.98
N MET A 67 6.09 0.05 -8.70
CA MET A 67 5.49 -1.21 -8.28
C MET A 67 6.54 -2.28 -7.99
N ARG A 68 6.37 -2.96 -6.85
CA ARG A 68 7.13 -4.16 -6.47
C ARG A 68 6.16 -5.32 -6.23
N VAL A 69 6.28 -6.40 -6.98
CA VAL A 69 5.59 -7.66 -6.64
C VAL A 69 6.29 -8.26 -5.43
N THR A 70 5.60 -8.29 -4.29
CA THR A 70 6.14 -8.75 -3.00
C THR A 70 5.87 -10.23 -2.75
N TRP A 71 4.87 -10.79 -3.42
CA TRP A 71 4.60 -12.23 -3.44
C TRP A 71 3.92 -12.66 -4.74
N LEU A 72 4.31 -13.82 -5.26
CA LEU A 72 3.73 -14.40 -6.47
C LEU A 72 3.67 -15.92 -6.35
N SER A 73 2.47 -16.47 -6.28
CA SER A 73 2.21 -17.90 -6.26
C SER A 73 0.94 -18.28 -7.04
N PRO A 74 0.68 -19.58 -7.26
CA PRO A 74 -0.57 -20.04 -7.88
C PRO A 74 -1.86 -19.66 -7.12
N ARG A 75 -1.74 -19.14 -5.88
CA ARG A 75 -2.87 -18.76 -5.02
C ARG A 75 -2.91 -17.28 -4.64
N LEU A 76 -1.78 -16.59 -4.61
CA LEU A 76 -1.71 -15.19 -4.21
C LEU A 76 -0.77 -14.38 -5.12
N ILE A 77 -1.26 -13.25 -5.61
CA ILE A 77 -0.43 -12.16 -6.13
C ILE A 77 -0.51 -11.03 -5.09
N SER A 78 0.64 -10.59 -4.58
CA SER A 78 0.76 -9.41 -3.72
C SER A 78 1.78 -8.45 -4.33
N ALA A 79 1.43 -7.18 -4.40
CA ALA A 79 2.33 -6.13 -4.81
C ALA A 79 2.19 -4.89 -3.93
N ARG A 80 3.32 -4.22 -3.70
CA ARG A 80 3.42 -2.89 -3.11
C ARG A 80 3.54 -1.86 -4.21
N ILE A 81 2.68 -0.86 -4.19
CA ILE A 81 2.71 0.28 -5.10
C ILE A 81 3.04 1.49 -4.25
N GLU A 82 4.16 2.13 -4.55
CA GLU A 82 4.61 3.35 -3.88
C GLU A 82 4.44 4.49 -4.89
N GLY A 83 4.00 5.65 -4.43
CA GLY A 83 3.83 6.80 -5.32
C GLY A 83 4.20 8.09 -4.65
N TYR A 84 4.40 9.13 -5.46
CA TYR A 84 4.61 10.49 -5.01
C TYR A 84 3.92 11.45 -5.98
N GLY A 85 3.16 12.39 -5.43
CA GLY A 85 2.53 13.44 -6.24
C GLY A 85 2.84 14.81 -5.69
N PHE A 86 3.30 15.73 -6.53
CA PHE A 86 3.40 17.15 -6.18
C PHE A 86 2.64 17.98 -7.21
N SER A 87 1.57 18.61 -6.77
CA SER A 87 0.72 19.47 -7.62
C SER A 87 0.65 20.91 -7.07
N GLY A 88 1.79 21.41 -6.59
CA GLY A 88 1.87 22.68 -5.84
C GLY A 88 1.66 22.52 -4.33
N GLY A 89 1.66 23.63 -3.60
CA GLY A 89 1.53 23.64 -2.13
C GLY A 89 2.87 23.51 -1.40
N ALA A 90 2.81 23.17 -0.11
CA ALA A 90 3.98 23.17 0.77
C ALA A 90 4.92 21.97 0.57
N HIS A 91 4.37 20.81 0.19
CA HIS A 91 5.12 19.58 -0.03
C HIS A 91 4.33 18.64 -0.96
N GLY A 92 4.99 17.62 -1.52
CA GLY A 92 4.32 16.54 -2.22
C GLY A 92 3.66 15.54 -1.25
N ASN A 93 2.93 14.59 -1.80
CA ASN A 93 2.17 13.60 -1.07
C ASN A 93 2.61 12.19 -1.49
N PRO A 94 3.43 11.49 -0.67
CA PRO A 94 3.76 10.10 -0.91
C PRO A 94 2.57 9.20 -0.57
N THR A 95 2.43 8.11 -1.33
CA THR A 95 1.41 7.09 -1.12
C THR A 95 2.01 5.69 -1.13
N THR A 96 1.36 4.74 -0.47
CA THR A 96 1.67 3.33 -0.50
C THR A 96 0.40 2.51 -0.44
N VAL A 97 0.18 1.73 -1.50
CA VAL A 97 -1.00 0.88 -1.66
C VAL A 97 -0.57 -0.57 -1.90
N GLY A 98 -1.22 -1.48 -1.21
CA GLY A 98 -1.14 -2.92 -1.43
C GLY A 98 -2.12 -3.39 -2.49
N LEU A 99 -1.69 -4.31 -3.34
CA LEU A 99 -2.55 -5.01 -4.29
C LEU A 99 -2.50 -6.51 -4.01
N ASN A 100 -3.58 -7.03 -3.43
CA ASN A 100 -3.69 -8.43 -3.02
C ASN A 100 -4.79 -9.13 -3.79
N ILE A 101 -4.42 -10.10 -4.63
CA ILE A 101 -5.34 -10.80 -5.55
C ILE A 101 -5.23 -12.31 -5.32
N ASP A 102 -6.38 -12.97 -5.19
CA ASP A 102 -6.43 -14.43 -5.32
C ASP A 102 -6.19 -14.80 -6.78
N THR A 103 -5.09 -15.48 -7.05
CA THR A 103 -4.66 -15.85 -8.41
C THR A 103 -5.70 -16.68 -9.14
N GLN A 104 -6.46 -17.51 -8.41
CA GLN A 104 -7.41 -18.47 -9.01
C GLN A 104 -8.73 -17.79 -9.38
N SER A 105 -9.38 -17.10 -8.43
CA SER A 105 -10.65 -16.41 -8.71
C SER A 105 -10.47 -15.10 -9.47
N GLY A 106 -9.28 -14.48 -9.38
CA GLY A 106 -9.01 -13.16 -9.93
C GLY A 106 -9.59 -12.01 -9.11
N ARG A 107 -10.12 -12.29 -7.93
CA ARG A 107 -10.73 -11.28 -7.05
C ARG A 107 -9.67 -10.56 -6.24
N LYS A 108 -9.80 -9.23 -6.10
CA LYS A 108 -9.08 -8.48 -5.06
C LYS A 108 -9.56 -8.97 -3.69
N LEU A 109 -8.63 -9.38 -2.85
CA LEU A 109 -8.92 -9.86 -1.50
C LEU A 109 -9.32 -8.69 -0.61
N ALA A 110 -10.32 -8.90 0.22
CA ALA A 110 -10.77 -7.97 1.26
C ALA A 110 -10.38 -8.51 2.65
N PHE A 111 -10.24 -7.62 3.62
CA PHE A 111 -9.85 -7.99 4.98
C PHE A 111 -10.80 -9.03 5.60
N ALA A 112 -12.09 -8.87 5.36
CA ALA A 112 -13.12 -9.79 5.85
C ALA A 112 -13.03 -11.20 5.23
N ASP A 113 -12.31 -11.39 4.11
CA ASP A 113 -11.99 -12.73 3.59
C ASP A 113 -10.97 -13.45 4.48
N ALA A 114 -10.07 -12.69 5.10
CA ALA A 114 -8.92 -13.19 5.84
C ALA A 114 -9.20 -13.33 7.33
N PHE A 115 -9.80 -12.31 7.95
CA PHE A 115 -9.81 -12.17 9.40
C PHE A 115 -11.22 -11.86 9.91
N ASP A 116 -11.57 -12.40 11.07
CA ASP A 116 -12.79 -12.04 11.80
C ASP A 116 -12.52 -10.90 12.80
N GLY A 117 -13.55 -10.50 13.57
CA GLY A 117 -13.42 -9.42 14.55
C GLY A 117 -12.42 -9.72 15.67
N ALA A 118 -12.28 -10.98 16.09
CA ALA A 118 -11.34 -11.37 17.13
C ALA A 118 -9.89 -11.33 16.62
N ALA A 119 -9.66 -11.79 15.39
CA ALA A 119 -8.38 -11.66 14.70
C ALA A 119 -8.02 -10.19 14.46
N ARG A 120 -8.97 -9.36 14.02
CA ARG A 120 -8.79 -7.91 13.83
C ARG A 120 -8.31 -7.23 15.11
N ALA A 121 -8.98 -7.48 16.24
CA ALA A 121 -8.59 -6.91 17.53
C ALA A 121 -7.16 -7.31 17.93
N LYS A 122 -6.82 -8.60 17.78
CA LYS A 122 -5.47 -9.13 18.06
C LYS A 122 -4.39 -8.51 17.16
N LEU A 123 -4.70 -8.25 15.89
CA LEU A 123 -3.80 -7.59 14.95
C LEU A 123 -3.61 -6.11 15.32
N ALA A 124 -4.69 -5.40 15.65
CA ALA A 124 -4.65 -4.02 16.09
C ALA A 124 -3.80 -3.84 17.37
N ASP A 125 -3.98 -4.71 18.35
CA ASP A 125 -3.17 -4.72 19.58
C ASP A 125 -1.70 -4.99 19.29
N GLY A 126 -1.42 -5.95 18.39
CA GLY A 126 -0.06 -6.26 17.97
C GLY A 126 0.63 -5.09 17.26
N CYS A 127 -0.09 -4.35 16.41
CA CYS A 127 0.45 -3.17 15.75
C CYS A 127 0.59 -1.99 16.70
N LEU A 128 -0.37 -1.75 17.61
CA LEU A 128 -0.23 -0.73 18.64
C LEU A 128 1.04 -0.94 19.47
N ALA A 129 1.30 -2.17 19.92
CA ALA A 129 2.48 -2.51 20.70
C ALA A 129 3.82 -2.22 19.96
N LYS A 130 3.81 -2.22 18.63
CA LYS A 130 4.98 -1.89 17.79
C LYS A 130 5.08 -0.40 17.46
N ILE A 131 3.94 0.25 17.21
CA ILE A 131 3.87 1.64 16.78
C ILE A 131 4.15 2.60 17.94
N THR A 132 3.65 2.33 19.14
CA THR A 132 3.88 3.17 20.31
C THR A 132 5.37 3.43 20.59
N PRO A 133 6.25 2.42 20.70
CA PRO A 133 7.68 2.69 20.89
C PRO A 133 8.34 3.37 19.68
N GLU A 134 7.87 3.11 18.46
CA GLU A 134 8.38 3.78 17.26
C GLU A 134 8.02 5.27 17.24
N LYS A 135 6.83 5.66 17.74
CA LYS A 135 6.46 7.07 17.94
C LYS A 135 7.42 7.79 18.88
N ILE A 136 7.72 7.18 20.03
CA ILE A 136 8.65 7.74 21.02
C ILE A 136 10.05 7.89 20.41
N LYS A 137 10.51 6.89 19.67
CA LYS A 137 11.81 6.94 18.96
C LYS A 137 11.87 8.08 17.94
N ARG A 138 10.75 8.44 17.33
CA ARG A 138 10.62 9.59 16.41
C ARG A 138 10.44 10.93 17.13
N GLY A 139 10.53 10.97 18.45
CA GLY A 139 10.49 12.19 19.26
C GLY A 139 9.09 12.62 19.70
N MET A 140 8.08 11.76 19.53
CA MET A 140 6.73 12.02 20.03
C MET A 140 6.61 11.65 21.52
N ASP A 141 5.73 12.31 22.24
CA ASP A 141 5.35 11.88 23.58
C ASP A 141 4.70 10.50 23.55
N GLU A 142 4.83 9.76 24.65
CA GLU A 142 4.16 8.46 24.80
C GLU A 142 2.63 8.66 24.83
N PRO A 143 1.87 8.09 23.89
CA PRO A 143 0.42 8.26 23.83
C PRO A 143 -0.27 7.69 25.07
N LYS A 144 -1.15 8.48 25.69
CA LYS A 144 -1.86 8.11 26.94
C LYS A 144 -3.33 8.50 26.88
N GLY A 145 -4.15 7.88 27.75
CA GLY A 145 -5.56 8.22 27.89
C GLY A 145 -6.32 8.15 26.57
N ASP A 146 -6.95 9.25 26.16
CA ASP A 146 -7.75 9.31 24.94
C ASP A 146 -6.90 9.31 23.66
N GLU A 147 -5.68 9.84 23.69
CA GLU A 147 -4.75 9.78 22.56
C GLU A 147 -4.41 8.33 22.21
N LEU A 148 -4.12 7.51 23.23
CA LEU A 148 -3.85 6.09 23.05
C LEU A 148 -5.06 5.35 22.46
N LYS A 149 -6.28 5.68 22.91
CA LYS A 149 -7.51 5.10 22.37
C LYS A 149 -7.72 5.49 20.90
N GLN A 150 -7.47 6.75 20.56
CA GLN A 150 -7.60 7.24 19.19
C GLN A 150 -6.55 6.61 18.27
N LEU A 151 -5.30 6.51 18.71
CA LEU A 151 -4.24 5.80 17.98
C LEU A 151 -4.65 4.34 17.70
N ARG A 152 -5.14 3.64 18.72
CA ARG A 152 -5.61 2.26 18.62
C ARG A 152 -6.81 2.11 17.67
N ALA A 153 -7.70 3.10 17.62
CA ALA A 153 -8.84 3.13 16.70
C ALA A 153 -8.40 3.37 15.25
N ASN A 154 -7.51 4.34 15.01
CA ASN A 154 -6.99 4.61 13.66
C ASN A 154 -6.16 3.43 13.12
N ILE A 155 -5.41 2.74 13.99
CA ILE A 155 -4.70 1.51 13.63
C ILE A 155 -5.70 0.44 13.17
N ASP A 156 -6.76 0.22 13.96
CA ASP A 156 -7.79 -0.76 13.68
C ASP A 156 -8.57 -0.45 12.38
N GLU A 157 -8.87 0.81 12.13
CA GLU A 157 -9.49 1.28 10.89
C GLU A 157 -8.59 1.02 9.68
N THR A 158 -7.33 1.48 9.74
CA THR A 158 -6.38 1.40 8.62
C THR A 158 -6.08 -0.05 8.24
N LEU A 159 -5.86 -0.92 9.23
CA LEU A 159 -5.55 -2.34 8.95
C LEU A 159 -6.77 -3.10 8.41
N SER A 160 -7.99 -2.57 8.52
CA SER A 160 -9.21 -3.24 8.06
C SER A 160 -9.42 -3.18 6.55
N SER A 161 -8.52 -2.51 5.83
CA SER A 161 -8.42 -2.56 4.38
C SER A 161 -7.19 -3.35 3.96
N LEU A 162 -7.34 -4.40 3.15
CA LEU A 162 -6.16 -5.09 2.58
C LEU A 162 -5.41 -4.27 1.54
N ASP A 163 -5.92 -3.09 1.15
CA ASP A 163 -5.16 -2.15 0.33
C ASP A 163 -4.03 -1.47 1.12
N THR A 164 -3.92 -1.68 2.44
CA THR A 164 -2.77 -1.22 3.25
C THR A 164 -1.76 -2.34 3.52
N TRP A 165 -2.01 -3.55 3.02
CA TRP A 165 -1.23 -4.76 3.32
C TRP A 165 -0.37 -5.21 2.14
N ASN A 166 0.83 -5.68 2.43
CA ASN A 166 1.73 -6.28 1.45
C ASN A 166 2.23 -7.62 1.98
N PHE A 167 1.89 -8.73 1.32
CA PHE A 167 2.32 -10.06 1.73
C PHE A 167 3.68 -10.41 1.10
N SER A 168 4.50 -11.14 1.85
CA SER A 168 5.82 -11.64 1.45
C SER A 168 6.11 -12.99 2.12
N ALA A 169 7.24 -13.61 1.81
CA ALA A 169 7.64 -14.87 2.43
C ALA A 169 7.67 -14.81 3.98
N GLY A 170 7.97 -13.64 4.56
CA GLY A 170 8.07 -13.46 6.02
C GLY A 170 6.72 -13.24 6.71
N GLY A 171 5.65 -12.92 5.97
CA GLY A 171 4.35 -12.57 6.52
C GLY A 171 3.70 -11.43 5.76
N ALA A 172 3.27 -10.38 6.45
CA ALA A 172 2.69 -9.19 5.85
C ALA A 172 3.22 -7.92 6.49
N THR A 173 3.36 -6.87 5.69
CA THR A 173 3.62 -5.50 6.16
C THR A 173 2.36 -4.68 5.97
N ILE A 174 1.86 -4.10 7.06
CA ILE A 174 0.74 -3.16 7.07
C ILE A 174 1.33 -1.76 7.09
N VAL A 175 0.93 -0.91 6.15
CA VAL A 175 1.43 0.44 6.00
C VAL A 175 0.38 1.44 6.47
N PHE A 176 0.79 2.29 7.40
CA PHE A 176 0.01 3.42 7.88
C PHE A 176 0.63 4.67 7.24
N GLU A 177 0.00 5.14 6.17
CA GLU A 177 0.47 6.30 5.40
C GLU A 177 0.56 7.56 6.26
N HIS A 178 1.18 8.60 5.71
CA HIS A 178 1.23 9.93 6.34
C HIS A 178 -0.19 10.37 6.74
N TYR A 179 -0.31 11.06 7.87
CA TYR A 179 -1.59 11.52 8.44
C TYR A 179 -2.54 10.43 8.96
N SER A 180 -2.32 9.13 8.69
CA SER A 180 -3.23 8.08 9.17
C SER A 180 -3.20 7.93 10.70
N ILE A 181 -2.01 7.94 11.29
CA ILE A 181 -1.80 7.75 12.73
C ILE A 181 -0.81 8.75 13.34
N GLY A 182 -0.47 9.82 12.63
CA GLY A 182 0.51 10.84 13.05
C GLY A 182 0.65 11.93 12.00
N SER A 183 1.39 12.99 12.31
CA SER A 183 1.67 14.10 11.40
C SER A 183 2.53 13.68 10.20
N TYR A 184 2.60 14.54 9.17
CA TYR A 184 3.49 14.30 8.01
C TYR A 184 4.96 14.17 8.40
N ALA A 185 5.42 14.98 9.36
CA ALA A 185 6.81 15.01 9.79
C ALA A 185 7.25 13.69 10.45
N GLU A 186 6.31 12.94 11.02
CA GLU A 186 6.59 11.61 11.57
C GLU A 186 6.84 10.57 10.48
N GLY A 187 6.42 10.82 9.23
CA GLY A 187 6.47 9.86 8.15
C GLY A 187 5.42 8.75 8.28
N ALA A 188 5.43 7.81 7.33
CA ALA A 188 4.62 6.60 7.41
C ALA A 188 5.11 5.66 8.53
N TYR A 189 4.19 4.89 9.11
CA TYR A 189 4.50 3.80 10.03
C TYR A 189 4.24 2.45 9.35
N GLU A 190 4.97 1.43 9.77
CA GLU A 190 4.77 0.08 9.28
C GLU A 190 4.63 -0.90 10.46
N CYS A 191 3.75 -1.89 10.30
CA CYS A 191 3.58 -2.99 11.22
C CYS A 191 3.77 -4.31 10.47
N GLU A 192 4.87 -5.00 10.76
CA GLU A 192 5.10 -6.34 10.24
C GLU A 192 4.35 -7.39 11.07
N VAL A 193 3.66 -8.32 10.42
CA VAL A 193 2.98 -9.44 11.06
C VAL A 193 3.60 -10.73 10.53
N PRO A 194 4.31 -11.51 11.38
CA PRO A 194 4.95 -12.75 10.95
C PRO A 194 3.95 -13.76 10.39
N LEU A 195 4.40 -14.54 9.40
CA LEU A 195 3.56 -15.53 8.72
C LEU A 195 2.92 -16.55 9.67
N ALA A 196 3.65 -16.98 10.71
CA ALA A 196 3.12 -17.88 11.73
C ALA A 196 1.89 -17.30 12.45
N ARG A 197 1.93 -15.99 12.77
CA ARG A 197 0.80 -15.30 13.40
C ARG A 197 -0.36 -15.13 12.43
N LEU A 198 -0.09 -14.85 11.17
CA LEU A 198 -1.14 -14.81 10.13
C LEU A 198 -1.83 -16.16 9.98
N ARG A 199 -1.08 -17.27 9.98
CA ARG A 199 -1.61 -18.64 9.88
C ARG A 199 -2.50 -19.02 11.07
N GLU A 200 -2.20 -18.50 12.27
CA GLU A 200 -3.05 -18.71 13.46
C GLU A 200 -4.38 -17.95 13.37
N LEU A 201 -4.35 -16.72 12.83
CA LEU A 201 -5.50 -15.81 12.86
C LEU A 201 -6.37 -15.87 11.60
N ALA A 202 -5.81 -16.27 10.46
CA ALA A 202 -6.52 -16.25 9.20
C ALA A 202 -7.58 -17.37 9.12
N LYS A 203 -8.71 -17.05 8.48
CA LYS A 203 -9.75 -18.01 8.12
C LYS A 203 -9.16 -19.09 7.23
N LYS A 204 -9.63 -20.33 7.44
CA LYS A 204 -9.22 -21.48 6.63
C LYS A 204 -9.49 -21.21 5.15
N GLY A 205 -8.46 -21.42 4.32
CA GLY A 205 -8.55 -21.26 2.87
C GLY A 205 -8.24 -19.86 2.35
N PHE A 206 -8.05 -18.86 3.21
CA PHE A 206 -7.48 -17.59 2.80
C PHE A 206 -6.06 -17.82 2.25
N PRO A 207 -5.72 -17.31 1.06
CA PRO A 207 -4.41 -17.53 0.48
C PRO A 207 -3.36 -16.69 1.23
N LEU A 208 -2.47 -17.38 1.93
CA LEU A 208 -1.28 -16.80 2.55
C LEU A 208 -0.02 -17.23 1.77
N PRO A 209 1.10 -16.52 1.94
CA PRO A 209 2.41 -17.01 1.51
C PRO A 209 2.69 -18.44 2.03
N GLU A 210 3.29 -19.25 1.16
CA GLU A 210 3.64 -20.66 1.42
C GLU A 210 5.07 -20.76 1.95
#